data_AF-C5LP19-F1
#
_entry.id   AF-C5LP19-F1
#
_cell.length_a   1.000
_cell.length_b   1.000
_cell.length_c   1.000
_cell.angle_alpha   90.00
_cell.angle_beta   90.00
_cell.angle_gamma   90.00
#
_symmetry.space_group_name_H-M   'P 1'
#
loop_
_entity.id
_entity.type
_entity.pdbx_description
1 polymer ?
#
loop_
_entity_poly.entity_id
_entity_poly.type
_entity_poly.pdbx_seq_one_letter_code
_entity_poly.pdbx_strand_id
1 'polypeptide(L)'
;VNSFELYGFDVIFDESLRAWLLEVNSSPSMNLDTLLDERIKVALIRYGTSIFGIRWSIPLGKLIVWTYNSILSLLQNGTVSVLEAFNVVTQQRGFG
;
A
#
# COMPACT_ATOMS: atom_id res chain seq x y z
N VAL A 1 27.06 -6.75 -2.80
CA VAL A 1 25.66 -7.14 -3.13
C VAL A 1 24.76 -6.20 -2.37
N ASN A 2 23.86 -5.48 -3.05
CA ASN A 2 22.95 -4.48 -2.45
C ASN A 2 21.50 -4.93 -2.71
N SER A 3 21.00 -5.85 -1.89
CA SER A 3 19.69 -6.47 -2.09
C SER A 3 19.00 -6.67 -0.74
N PHE A 4 17.67 -6.67 -0.76
CA PHE A 4 16.82 -7.07 0.36
C PHE A 4 15.73 -8.00 -0.17
N GLU A 5 15.20 -8.86 0.70
CA GLU A 5 14.18 -9.85 0.35
C GLU A 5 13.14 -9.92 1.48
N LEU A 6 11.89 -10.17 1.13
CA LEU A 6 10.79 -10.29 2.07
C LEU A 6 10.39 -11.76 2.19
N TYR A 7 10.50 -12.32 3.40
CA TYR A 7 10.05 -13.68 3.71
C TYR A 7 8.75 -13.64 4.51
N GLY A 8 7.81 -14.53 4.18
CA GLY A 8 6.64 -14.83 5.02
C GLY A 8 6.90 -16.06 5.88
N PHE A 9 6.59 -15.97 7.17
CA PHE A 9 6.74 -17.07 8.12
C PHE A 9 5.37 -17.52 8.58
N ASP A 10 5.06 -18.80 8.36
CA ASP A 10 3.81 -19.40 8.82
C ASP A 10 4.10 -20.08 10.16
N VAL A 11 3.43 -19.60 11.21
CA VAL A 11 3.69 -20.02 12.60
C VAL A 11 2.40 -20.50 13.23
N ILE A 12 2.46 -21.63 13.94
CA ILE A 12 1.36 -22.15 14.75
C ILE A 12 1.72 -22.12 16.24
N PHE A 13 0.74 -21.87 17.10
CA PHE A 13 0.92 -21.88 18.55
C PHE A 13 0.33 -23.16 19.14
N ASP A 14 1.07 -23.81 20.06
CA ASP A 14 0.54 -24.93 20.83
C ASP A 14 -0.24 -24.47 22.08
N GLU A 15 -0.80 -25.42 22.83
CA GLU A 15 -1.57 -25.17 24.06
C GLU A 15 -0.77 -24.46 25.16
N SER A 16 0.57 -24.54 25.10
CA SER A 16 1.48 -23.83 26.01
C SER A 16 1.96 -22.50 25.42
N LEU A 17 1.32 -22.00 24.36
CA LEU A 17 1.69 -20.78 23.62
C LEU A 17 3.12 -20.80 23.06
N ARG A 18 3.68 -21.98 22.80
CA ARG A 18 4.95 -22.08 22.08
C ARG A 18 4.70 -21.94 20.60
N ALA A 19 5.47 -21.04 19.98
CA ALA A 19 5.46 -20.82 18.54
C ALA A 19 6.28 -21.90 17.82
N TRP A 20 5.65 -22.57 16.86
CA TRP A 20 6.27 -23.58 16.00
C TRP A 20 6.24 -23.08 14.55
N LEU A 21 7.40 -23.09 13.90
CA LEU A 21 7.53 -22.71 12.50
C LEU A 21 7.01 -23.86 11.62
N LEU A 22 6.10 -23.54 10.70
CA LEU A 22 5.57 -24.48 9.73
C LEU A 22 6.36 -24.39 8.42
N GLU A 23 6.44 -23.20 7.84
CA GLU A 23 7.15 -22.97 6.59
C GLU A 23 7.70 -21.54 6.49
N VAL A 24 8.63 -21.37 5.57
CA VAL A 24 9.19 -20.08 5.19
C VAL A 24 8.95 -19.88 3.69
N ASN A 25 8.18 -18.86 3.36
CA ASN A 25 7.83 -18.50 1.99
C ASN A 25 8.77 -17.39 1.50
N SER A 26 9.57 -17.68 0.46
CA SER A 26 10.41 -16.68 -0.23
C SER A 26 9.61 -15.72 -1.12
N SER A 27 8.33 -16.03 -1.37
CA SER A 27 7.43 -15.18 -2.13
C SER A 27 6.05 -15.14 -1.48
N PRO A 28 5.91 -14.49 -0.30
CA PRO A 28 4.61 -14.37 0.36
C PRO A 28 3.62 -13.57 -0.50
N SER A 29 2.33 -13.91 -0.42
CA SER A 29 1.29 -13.18 -1.16
C SER A 29 1.15 -11.74 -0.65
N MET A 30 1.22 -10.80 -1.58
CA MET A 30 1.02 -9.37 -1.34
C MET A 30 -0.26 -8.83 -1.97
N ASN A 31 -1.21 -9.71 -2.31
CA ASN A 31 -2.53 -9.32 -2.80
C ASN A 31 -3.31 -8.54 -1.73
N LEU A 32 -4.10 -7.57 -2.18
CA LEU A 32 -4.89 -6.66 -1.33
C LEU A 32 -6.37 -6.96 -1.47
N ASP A 33 -6.76 -8.18 -1.11
CA ASP A 33 -8.14 -8.67 -1.32
C ASP A 33 -9.12 -8.12 -0.27
N THR A 34 -8.61 -7.65 0.88
CA THR A 34 -9.40 -7.04 1.96
C THR A 34 -8.80 -5.71 2.44
N LEU A 35 -9.61 -4.89 3.11
CA LEU A 35 -9.13 -3.65 3.77
C LEU A 35 -8.09 -3.95 4.86
N LEU A 36 -8.15 -5.12 5.50
CA LEU A 36 -7.16 -5.54 6.49
C LEU A 36 -5.82 -5.87 5.82
N ASP A 37 -5.85 -6.58 4.68
CA ASP A 37 -4.67 -6.87 3.87
C ASP A 37 -3.98 -5.57 3.47
N GLU A 38 -4.73 -4.61 2.93
CA GLU A 38 -4.22 -3.30 2.57
C GLU A 38 -3.54 -2.62 3.76
N ARG A 39 -4.24 -2.52 4.90
CA ARG A 39 -3.73 -1.85 6.09
C ARG A 39 -2.42 -2.45 6.58
N ILE A 40 -2.30 -3.78 6.59
CA ILE A 40 -1.12 -4.47 7.12
C ILE A 40 0.01 -4.49 6.08
N LYS A 41 -0.26 -4.97 4.86
CA LYS A 41 0.76 -5.20 3.83
C LYS A 41 1.35 -3.89 3.30
N VAL A 42 0.55 -2.84 3.13
CA VAL A 42 1.06 -1.53 2.70
C VAL A 42 1.91 -0.91 3.80
N ALA A 43 1.50 -1.00 5.06
CA ALA A 43 2.29 -0.52 6.18
C ALA A 43 3.64 -1.24 6.27
N LEU A 44 3.65 -2.57 6.16
CA LEU A 44 4.86 -3.39 6.16
C LEU A 44 5.90 -2.89 5.12
N ILE A 45 5.47 -2.71 3.87
CA ILE A 45 6.35 -2.23 2.79
C ILE A 45 6.85 -0.81 3.06
N ARG A 46 5.95 0.10 3.50
CA ARG A 46 6.34 1.47 3.85
C ARG A 46 7.39 1.51 4.96
N TYR A 47 7.21 0.72 6.01
CA TYR A 47 8.19 0.64 7.09
C TYR A 47 9.51 0.02 6.62
N GLY A 48 9.48 -1.12 5.94
CA GLY A 48 10.69 -1.79 5.44
C GLY A 48 11.52 -0.87 4.55
N THR A 49 10.90 -0.25 3.56
CA THR A 49 11.57 0.71 2.67
C THR A 49 12.12 1.94 3.40
N SER A 50 11.41 2.44 4.42
CA SER A 50 11.92 3.56 5.23
C SER A 50 13.20 3.20 5.99
N ILE A 51 13.28 1.97 6.54
CA ILE A 51 14.46 1.48 7.26
C ILE A 51 15.65 1.37 6.31
N PHE A 52 15.43 0.90 5.08
CA PHE A 52 16.48 0.82 4.05
C PHE A 52 16.84 2.18 3.43
N GLY A 53 16.26 3.29 3.90
CA GLY A 53 16.48 4.61 3.32
C GLY A 53 15.90 4.77 1.91
N ILE A 54 15.06 3.83 1.46
CA ILE A 54 14.34 3.89 0.19
C ILE A 54 13.17 4.85 0.38
N ARG A 55 13.41 6.11 0.06
CA ARG A 55 12.41 7.17 0.21
C ARG A 55 11.38 7.05 -0.91
N TRP A 56 10.13 6.75 -0.57
CA TRP A 56 8.98 6.90 -1.47
C TRP A 56 8.78 8.38 -1.83
N SER A 57 9.61 8.87 -2.74
CA SER A 57 9.53 10.23 -3.22
C SER A 57 8.68 10.19 -4.48
N ILE A 58 7.37 10.41 -4.34
CA ILE A 58 6.64 10.96 -5.47
C ILE A 58 7.08 12.42 -5.52
N PRO A 59 7.78 12.89 -6.57
CA PRO A 59 8.12 14.30 -6.68
C PRO A 59 6.83 15.11 -6.55
N LEU A 60 6.82 16.13 -5.68
CA LEU A 60 5.61 16.92 -5.41
C LEU A 60 4.95 17.43 -6.71
N GLY A 61 5.77 17.77 -7.72
CA GLY A 61 5.30 18.14 -9.05
C GLY A 61 4.55 17.03 -9.78
N LYS A 62 5.00 15.76 -9.69
CA LYS A 62 4.26 14.63 -10.27
C LYS A 62 2.95 14.36 -9.54
N LEU A 63 2.91 14.61 -8.23
CA LEU A 63 1.68 14.47 -7.44
C LEU A 63 0.65 15.53 -7.84
N ILE A 64 1.05 16.80 -7.91
CA ILE A 64 0.18 17.91 -8.29
C ILE A 64 -0.39 17.70 -9.70
N VAL A 65 0.46 17.34 -10.66
CA VAL A 65 0.06 17.10 -12.05
C VAL A 65 -0.90 15.91 -12.15
N TRP A 66 -0.63 14.82 -11.43
CA TRP A 66 -1.52 13.67 -11.42
C TRP A 66 -2.88 13.98 -10.81
N THR A 67 -2.93 14.70 -9.68
CA THR A 67 -4.19 15.12 -9.04
C THR A 67 -5.00 16.00 -9.98
N TYR A 68 -4.35 16.97 -10.63
CA TYR A 68 -4.99 17.84 -11.63
C TYR A 68 -5.59 17.04 -12.79
N ASN A 69 -4.80 16.15 -13.41
CA ASN A 69 -5.27 15.37 -14.56
C ASN A 69 -6.39 14.39 -14.20
N SER A 70 -6.37 13.82 -12.99
CA SER A 70 -7.41 12.89 -12.51
C SER A 70 -8.72 13.61 -12.19
N ILE A 71 -8.66 14.83 -11.64
CA ILE A 71 -9.85 15.65 -11.44
C ILE A 71 -10.41 16.10 -12.80
N LEU A 72 -9.56 16.54 -13.73
CA LEU A 72 -9.99 16.95 -15.07
C LEU A 72 -10.71 15.83 -15.84
N SER A 73 -10.20 14.60 -15.80
CA SER A 73 -10.84 13.48 -16.51
C SER A 73 -12.22 13.13 -15.95
N LEU A 74 -12.43 13.27 -14.63
CA LEU A 74 -13.74 13.09 -14.01
C LEU A 74 -14.71 14.22 -14.38
N LEU A 75 -14.22 15.46 -14.45
CA LEU A 75 -15.03 16.62 -14.85
C LEU A 75 -15.43 16.57 -16.34
N GLN A 76 -14.56 16.02 -17.20
CA GLN A 76 -14.85 15.85 -18.63
C GLN A 76 -16.04 14.91 -18.90
N ASN A 77 -16.38 14.04 -17.94
CA ASN A 77 -17.56 13.17 -18.02
C ASN A 77 -18.87 13.88 -17.63
N GLY A 78 -18.83 15.16 -17.24
CA GLY A 78 -19.99 16.05 -17.06
C GLY A 78 -20.97 15.68 -15.94
N THR A 79 -20.70 14.62 -15.19
CA THR A 79 -21.63 13.99 -14.24
C THR A 79 -21.24 14.23 -12.79
N VAL A 80 -20.04 14.78 -12.53
CA VAL A 80 -19.45 14.87 -11.19
C VAL A 80 -19.05 16.33 -10.91
N SER A 81 -19.38 16.83 -9.73
CA SER A 81 -18.94 18.14 -9.27
C SER A 81 -17.44 18.15 -8.91
N VAL A 82 -16.83 19.34 -8.85
CA VAL A 82 -15.42 19.49 -8.46
C VAL A 82 -15.14 18.90 -7.08
N LEU A 83 -16.07 19.06 -6.14
CA LEU A 83 -15.93 18.55 -4.78
C LEU A 83 -16.01 17.01 -4.75
N GLU A 84 -16.92 16.42 -5.51
CA GLU A 84 -17.03 14.96 -5.63
C GLU A 84 -15.80 14.36 -6.31
N ALA A 85 -15.30 14.99 -7.39
CA ALA A 85 -14.09 14.55 -8.07
C ALA A 85 -12.86 14.63 -7.15
N PHE A 86 -12.76 15.69 -6.35
CA PHE A 86 -11.71 15.82 -5.34
C PHE A 86 -11.79 14.70 -4.29
N ASN A 87 -12.98 14.43 -3.75
CA ASN A 87 -13.19 13.38 -2.75
C ASN A 87 -12.88 11.98 -3.29
N VAL A 88 -13.20 11.70 -4.55
CA VAL A 88 -12.88 10.43 -5.21
C VAL A 88 -11.36 10.26 -5.33
N VAL A 89 -10.65 11.29 -5.80
CA VAL A 89 -9.19 11.24 -6.01
C VAL A 89 -8.42 11.13 -4.68
N THR A 90 -8.92 11.74 -3.60
CA THR A 90 -8.30 11.64 -2.26
C THR A 90 -8.56 10.29 -1.59
N GLN A 91 -9.74 9.68 -1.78
CA GLN A 91 -10.03 8.33 -1.29
C GLN A 91 -9.20 7.25 -2.00
N GLN A 92 -8.96 7.36 -3.32
CA GLN A 92 -8.12 6.42 -4.08
C GLN A 92 -6.67 6.30 -3.58
N ARG A 93 -6.21 7.24 -2.75
CA ARG A 93 -4.86 7.26 -2.17
C ARG A 93 -4.80 6.73 -0.73
N GLY A 94 -5.94 6.37 -0.13
CA GLY A 94 -6.00 5.95 1.27
C GLY A 94 -5.73 7.08 2.27
N PHE A 95 -6.08 8.33 1.93
CA PHE A 95 -6.05 9.49 2.84
C PHE A 95 -7.41 9.77 3.51
N GLY A 96 -8.36 8.85 3.38
CA GLY A 96 -9.67 8.90 4.04
C GLY A 96 -9.63 8.38 5.47
#